data_AF-A0AAV4EP64-F1
#
_entry.id   AF-A0AAV4EP64-F1
#
_cell.length_a   1.000
_cell.length_b   1.000
_cell.length_c   1.000
_cell.angle_alpha   90.00
_cell.angle_beta   90.00
_cell.angle_gamma   90.00
#
_symmetry.space_group_name_H-M   'P 1'
#
loop_
_entity.id
_entity.type
_entity.pdbx_description
1 polymer ?
#
loop_
_entity_poly.entity_id
_entity_poly.type
_entity_poly.pdbx_seq_one_letter_code
_entity_poly.pdbx_strand_id
1 'polypeptide(L)'
;MEAVEYRSVIKLFYLNGQNSTEIHHEMVQVCAEKCPYYSTVTHWVRKFKSGFLSVMDEHREGRPPSVVTEKNVSTVEKLIMQDRRITIKHLRPRSA
;
A
#
# COMPACT_ATOMS: atom_id res chain seq x y z
N MET A 1 -2.71 17.91 9.25
CA MET A 1 -2.48 16.62 9.92
C MET A 1 -1.99 15.64 8.88
N GLU A 2 -1.06 14.77 9.27
CA GLU A 2 -0.60 13.65 8.47
C GLU A 2 -1.63 12.52 8.49
N ALA A 3 -1.54 11.60 7.52
CA ALA A 3 -2.48 10.47 7.42
C ALA A 3 -2.56 9.64 8.71
N VAL A 4 -1.42 9.44 9.39
CA VAL A 4 -1.33 8.73 10.68
C VAL A 4 -2.09 9.44 11.80
N GLU A 5 -2.08 10.77 11.83
CA GLU A 5 -2.76 11.55 12.86
C GLU A 5 -4.29 11.41 12.70
N TYR A 6 -4.81 11.53 11.48
CA TYR A 6 -6.23 11.30 11.21
C TYR A 6 -6.67 9.88 11.61
N ARG A 7 -5.87 8.87 11.28
CA ARG A 7 -6.17 7.47 11.65
C ARG A 7 -6.17 7.27 13.17
N SER A 8 -5.28 7.96 13.88
CA SER A 8 -5.20 7.92 15.34
C SER A 8 -6.43 8.55 15.98
N VAL A 9 -6.93 9.68 15.44
CA VAL A 9 -8.19 10.30 15.87
C VAL A 9 -9.38 9.38 15.59
N ILE A 10 -9.46 8.79 14.40
CA ILE A 10 -10.52 7.81 14.06
C ILE A 10 -10.48 6.63 15.03
N LYS A 11 -9.29 6.12 15.36
CA LYS A 11 -9.12 5.03 16.32
C LYS A 11 -9.60 5.41 17.71
N LEU A 12 -9.24 6.62 18.19
CA LEU A 12 -9.68 7.13 19.49
C LEU A 12 -11.20 7.16 19.59
N PHE A 13 -11.87 7.79 18.62
CA PHE A 13 -13.33 7.88 18.63
C PHE A 13 -14.02 6.53 18.44
N TYR A 14 -13.45 5.64 17.63
CA TYR A 14 -13.93 4.26 17.54
C TYR A 14 -13.87 3.53 18.88
N LEU A 15 -12.76 3.66 19.62
CA LEU A 15 -12.60 3.07 20.95
C LEU A 15 -13.56 3.69 21.99
N ASN A 16 -13.97 4.94 21.78
CA ASN A 16 -15.03 5.60 22.55
C ASN A 16 -16.45 5.13 22.15
N GLY A 17 -16.58 4.17 21.24
CA GLY A 17 -17.86 3.57 20.86
C GLY A 17 -18.61 4.32 19.76
N GLN A 18 -18.00 5.33 19.15
CA GLN A 18 -18.65 6.13 18.11
C GLN A 18 -18.69 5.40 16.76
N ASN A 19 -19.73 5.67 15.98
CA ASN A 19 -19.88 5.15 14.63
C ASN A 19 -19.24 6.07 13.58
N SER A 20 -19.07 5.59 12.34
CA SER A 20 -18.38 6.34 11.28
C SER A 20 -19.00 7.70 10.96
N THR A 21 -20.30 7.86 11.14
CA THR A 21 -21.02 9.11 10.87
C THR A 21 -20.74 10.16 11.94
N GLU A 22 -20.79 9.76 13.21
CA GLU A 22 -20.42 10.62 14.35
C GLU A 22 -18.96 11.07 14.23
N ILE A 23 -18.06 10.12 13.98
CA ILE A 23 -16.63 10.38 13.82
C ILE A 23 -16.38 11.40 12.70
N HIS A 24 -16.95 11.18 11.51
CA HIS A 24 -16.75 12.09 10.40
C HIS A 24 -17.33 13.48 10.69
N HIS A 25 -18.50 13.55 11.33
CA HIS A 25 -19.08 14.83 11.73
C HIS A 25 -18.15 15.61 12.66
N GLU A 26 -17.61 14.98 13.71
CA GLU A 26 -16.66 15.63 14.62
C GLU A 26 -15.35 16.04 13.92
N MET A 27 -14.82 15.18 13.05
CA MET A 27 -13.62 15.51 12.29
C MET A 27 -13.83 16.69 11.34
N VAL A 28 -15.01 16.84 10.73
CA VAL A 28 -15.34 18.01 9.89
C VAL A 28 -15.36 19.30 10.70
N GLN A 29 -15.87 19.28 11.94
CA GLN A 29 -15.89 20.47 12.80
C GLN A 29 -14.48 20.98 13.14
N VAL A 30 -13.51 20.07 13.28
CA VAL A 30 -12.12 20.42 13.65
C VAL A 30 -11.25 20.68 12.42
N CYS A 31 -11.38 19.87 11.37
CA CYS A 31 -10.45 19.86 10.24
C CYS A 31 -10.98 20.63 9.03
N ALA A 32 -12.28 20.94 8.99
CA ALA A 32 -12.96 21.58 7.87
C ALA A 32 -12.57 20.95 6.52
N GLU A 33 -12.03 21.76 5.59
CA GLU A 33 -11.61 21.33 4.25
C GLU A 33 -10.52 20.27 4.24
N LYS A 34 -9.72 20.18 5.32
CA LYS A 34 -8.66 19.19 5.46
C LYS A 34 -9.16 17.89 6.09
N CYS A 35 -10.47 17.74 6.30
CA CYS A 35 -11.04 16.51 6.85
C CYS A 35 -10.90 15.35 5.86
N PRO A 36 -10.51 14.14 6.30
CA PRO A 36 -10.59 12.97 5.46
C PRO A 36 -12.05 12.71 5.04
N TYR A 37 -12.23 12.25 3.81
CA TYR A 37 -13.54 11.85 3.30
C TYR A 37 -14.20 10.77 4.18
N TYR A 38 -15.53 10.78 4.21
CA TYR A 38 -16.34 9.78 4.91
C TYR A 38 -15.97 8.32 4.57
N SER A 39 -15.61 8.05 3.31
CA SER A 39 -15.16 6.72 2.86
C SER A 39 -13.87 6.27 3.56
N THR A 40 -12.93 7.19 3.79
CA THR A 40 -11.69 6.93 4.53
C THR A 40 -11.99 6.63 5.99
N VAL A 41 -12.85 7.42 6.63
CA VAL A 41 -13.29 7.17 8.02
C VAL A 41 -13.93 5.79 8.14
N THR A 42 -14.85 5.46 7.24
CA THR A 42 -15.55 4.18 7.22
C THR A 42 -14.60 3.00 6.99
N HIS A 43 -13.62 3.16 6.10
CA HIS A 43 -12.59 2.14 5.86
C HIS A 43 -11.80 1.82 7.15
N TRP A 44 -11.34 2.84 7.87
CA TRP A 44 -10.57 2.66 9.10
C TRP A 44 -11.41 2.11 10.24
N VAL A 45 -12.65 2.57 10.42
CA VAL A 45 -13.57 1.98 11.41
C VAL A 45 -13.80 0.49 11.13
N ARG A 46 -13.94 0.07 9.86
CA ARG A 46 -14.05 -1.35 9.50
C ARG A 46 -12.79 -2.15 9.85
N LYS A 47 -11.60 -1.59 9.59
CA LYS A 47 -10.33 -2.21 10.02
C LYS A 47 -10.25 -2.37 11.54
N PHE A 48 -10.63 -1.35 12.30
CA PHE A 48 -10.61 -1.45 13.76
C PHE A 48 -11.64 -2.47 14.28
N LYS A 49 -12.81 -2.56 13.65
CA LYS A 49 -13.80 -3.62 13.93
C LYS A 49 -13.27 -5.03 13.65
N SER A 50 -12.40 -5.20 12.67
CA SER A 50 -11.77 -6.51 12.38
C SER A 50 -10.58 -6.82 13.29
N GLY A 51 -10.31 -6.01 14.32
CA GLY A 51 -9.19 -6.20 15.26
C GLY A 51 -7.86 -5.60 14.80
N PHE A 52 -7.80 -4.94 13.64
CA PHE A 52 -6.58 -4.29 13.17
C PHE A 52 -6.40 -2.94 13.84
N LEU A 53 -5.73 -2.89 14.99
CA LEU A 53 -5.57 -1.68 15.80
C LEU A 53 -4.34 -0.81 15.42
N SER A 54 -3.52 -1.21 14.46
CA SER A 54 -2.42 -0.36 13.99
C SER A 54 -2.97 0.83 13.18
N VAL A 55 -2.35 2.00 13.35
CA VAL A 55 -2.65 3.21 12.54
C VAL A 55 -1.65 3.37 11.38
N MET A 56 -0.58 2.59 11.41
CA MET A 56 0.42 2.54 10.35
C MET A 56 -0.11 1.71 9.19
N ASP A 57 0.26 2.10 7.97
CA ASP A 57 0.11 1.18 6.85
C ASP A 57 1.05 -0.01 7.06
N GLU A 58 0.57 -1.21 6.75
CA GLU A 58 1.45 -2.36 6.65
C GLU A 58 2.49 -2.10 5.58
N HIS A 59 3.68 -2.66 5.79
CA HIS A 59 4.71 -2.65 4.77
C HIS A 59 4.14 -3.31 3.51
N ARG A 60 3.92 -2.49 2.47
CA ARG A 60 3.52 -3.00 1.16
C ARG A 60 4.78 -3.46 0.47
N GLU A 61 5.09 -4.75 0.60
CA GLU A 61 5.97 -5.39 -0.35
C GLU A 61 5.27 -5.28 -1.71
N GLY A 62 5.78 -4.40 -2.58
CA GLY A 62 5.41 -4.44 -3.99
C GLY A 62 5.73 -5.82 -4.55
N ARG A 63 5.31 -6.12 -5.79
CA ARG A 63 5.68 -7.41 -6.41
C ARG A 63 7.21 -7.57 -6.37
N PRO A 64 7.76 -8.53 -5.60
CA PRO A 64 9.19 -8.74 -5.61
C PRO A 64 9.57 -9.13 -7.04
N PRO A 65 10.69 -8.64 -7.57
CA PRO A 65 11.12 -8.99 -8.91
C PRO A 65 11.63 -10.44 -8.87
N SER A 66 10.71 -11.41 -8.89
CA SER A 66 11.02 -12.85 -8.90
C SER A 66 11.88 -13.27 -10.08
N VAL A 67 12.04 -12.39 -11.07
CA VAL A 67 12.77 -12.59 -12.31
C VAL A 67 14.15 -11.89 -12.30
N VAL A 68 14.37 -10.87 -11.47
CA VAL A 68 15.63 -10.10 -11.44
C VAL A 68 16.52 -10.63 -10.33
N THR A 69 17.17 -11.77 -10.59
CA THR A 69 18.24 -12.30 -9.74
C THR A 69 19.59 -11.97 -10.37
N GLU A 70 20.65 -11.85 -9.57
CA GLU A 70 22.02 -11.66 -10.07
C GLU A 70 22.41 -12.73 -11.11
N LYS A 71 21.94 -13.96 -10.91
CA LYS A 71 22.10 -15.07 -11.86
C LYS A 71 21.45 -14.78 -13.20
N ASN A 72 20.21 -14.29 -13.21
CA ASN A 72 19.49 -13.98 -14.44
C ASN A 72 20.11 -12.77 -15.15
N VAL A 73 20.55 -11.76 -14.40
CA VAL A 73 21.27 -10.58 -14.93
C VAL A 73 22.58 -11.01 -15.59
N SER A 74 23.43 -11.76 -14.88
CA SER A 74 24.71 -12.26 -15.41
C SER A 74 24.52 -13.14 -16.66
N THR A 75 23.46 -13.93 -16.69
CA THR A 75 23.14 -14.78 -17.86
C THR A 75 22.79 -13.92 -19.08
N VAL A 76 21.96 -12.89 -18.91
CA VAL A 76 21.59 -11.98 -20.00
C VAL A 76 22.80 -11.18 -20.48
N GLU A 77 23.63 -10.67 -19.57
CA GLU A 77 24.86 -9.94 -19.91
C GLU A 77 25.81 -10.78 -20.77
N LYS A 78 26.03 -12.05 -20.40
CA LYS A 78 26.87 -12.98 -21.18
C LYS A 78 26.31 -13.20 -22.59
N LEU A 79 25.00 -13.38 -22.71
CA LEU A 79 24.35 -13.58 -24.02
C LEU A 79 24.50 -12.35 -24.92
N ILE A 80 24.37 -11.14 -24.36
CA ILE A 80 24.58 -9.88 -25.10
C ILE A 80 26.05 -9.70 -25.50
N MET A 81 27.00 -10.06 -24.63
CA MET A 81 28.43 -10.01 -24.96
C MET A 81 28.80 -10.96 -26.09
N GLN A 82 28.18 -12.14 -26.13
CA GLN A 82 28.38 -13.13 -27.19
C GLN A 82 27.72 -12.72 -28.52
N ASP A 83 26.51 -12.17 -28.47
CA ASP A 83 25.81 -11.65 -29.64
C ASP A 83 25.06 -10.35 -29.32
N ARG A 84 25.61 -9.24 -29.82
CA ARG A 84 25.00 -7.90 -29.63
C ARG A 84 23.72 -7.69 -30.45
N ARG A 85 23.36 -8.61 -31.37
CA ARG A 85 22.13 -8.56 -32.17
C ARG A 85 20.98 -9.38 -31.56
N ILE A 86 21.18 -9.99 -30.39
CA ILE A 86 20.15 -10.78 -29.71
C ILE A 86 18.93 -9.92 -29.38
N THR A 87 17.73 -10.44 -29.65
CA THR A 87 16.47 -9.74 -29.35
C THR A 87 15.80 -10.27 -28.09
N ILE A 88 14.95 -9.46 -27.46
CA ILE A 88 14.22 -9.82 -26.23
C ILE A 88 13.44 -11.14 -26.37
N LYS A 89 12.94 -11.47 -27.58
CA LYS A 89 12.25 -12.73 -27.85
C LYS A 89 13.15 -13.96 -27.65
N HIS A 90 14.44 -13.82 -27.93
CA HIS A 90 15.44 -14.89 -27.75
C HIS A 90 15.92 -14.98 -26.29
N LEU A 91 15.90 -13.88 -25.55
CA LEU A 91 16.24 -13.83 -24.13
C LEU A 91 15.12 -14.33 -23.21
N ARG A 92 13.88 -14.40 -23.72
CA ARG A 92 12.74 -14.90 -22.96
C ARG A 92 12.95 -16.40 -22.66
N PRO A 93 12.78 -16.85 -21.40
CA PRO A 93 12.77 -18.27 -21.10
C PRO A 93 11.72 -18.96 -21.98
N ARG A 94 12.05 -20.11 -22.57
CA ARG A 94 11.03 -20.98 -23.16
C ARG A 94 10.10 -21.39 -22.03
N SER A 95 8.85 -20.93 -22.08
CA SER A 95 7.79 -21.40 -21.20
C SER A 95 7.63 -22.90 -21.41
N ALA A 96 7.85 -23.67 -20.33
CA ALA A 96 7.47 -25.08 -20.25
C ALA A 96 5.94 -25.21 -20.13
#